data_AF-A0A920FZ56-F1
#
_entry.id   AF-A0A920FZ56-F1
#
_cell.length_a   1.000
_cell.length_b   1.000
_cell.length_c   1.000
_cell.angle_alpha   90.00
_cell.angle_beta   90.00
_cell.angle_gamma   90.00
#
_symmetry.space_group_name_H-M   'P 1'
#
loop_
_entity.id
_entity.type
_entity.pdbx_description
1 polymer ?
#
loop_
_entity_poly.entity_id
_entity_poly.type
_entity_poly.pdbx_seq_one_letter_code
_entity_poly.pdbx_strand_id
1 'polypeptide(L)'
;MKRTQRLHCLNTLLNSKIAAKTVHYGMYFTLAAIPLSGMLIGLLFWIGLQDGLIIESVVTLHEISIDLIYILIGIHISAALFHRIKRDGVWSSMVPFLKE
;
A
#
# COMPACT_ATOMS: atom_id res chain seq x y z
N MET A 1 -8.68 -34.05 11.13
CA MET A 1 -8.81 -32.69 11.73
C MET A 1 -10.27 -32.40 12.09
N LYS A 2 -10.55 -31.96 13.32
CA LYS A 2 -11.93 -31.70 13.79
C LYS A 2 -12.56 -30.52 13.01
N ARG A 3 -13.89 -30.50 12.82
CA ARG A 3 -14.61 -29.48 12.02
C ARG A 3 -14.32 -28.04 12.48
N THR A 4 -14.16 -27.84 13.79
CA THR A 4 -13.82 -26.56 14.42
C THR A 4 -12.41 -26.06 14.07
N GLN A 5 -11.41 -26.94 13.99
CA GLN A 5 -10.04 -26.57 13.59
C GLN A 5 -9.95 -26.18 12.10
N ARG A 6 -10.79 -26.74 11.24
CA ARG A 6 -10.84 -26.37 9.81
C ARG A 6 -11.41 -24.97 9.58
N LEU A 7 -12.46 -24.61 10.31
CA LEU A 7 -13.06 -23.27 10.24
C LEU A 7 -12.09 -22.18 10.71
N HIS A 8 -11.36 -22.41 11.81
CA HIS A 8 -10.36 -21.47 12.33
C HIS A 8 -9.20 -21.25 11.35
N CYS A 9 -8.68 -22.32 10.75
CA CYS A 9 -7.63 -22.25 9.72
C CYS A 9 -8.11 -21.50 8.46
N LEU A 10 -9.33 -21.76 8.00
CA LEU A 10 -9.90 -21.08 6.84
C LEU A 10 -10.08 -19.58 7.08
N ASN A 11 -10.59 -19.20 8.25
CA ASN A 11 -10.82 -17.80 8.60
C ASN A 11 -9.51 -17.02 8.75
N THR A 12 -8.49 -17.61 9.36
CA THR A 12 -7.15 -16.98 9.49
C THR A 12 -6.48 -16.78 8.13
N LEU A 13 -6.61 -17.73 7.21
CA LEU A 13 -6.15 -17.59 5.83
C LEU A 13 -6.93 -16.53 5.04
N LEU A 14 -8.26 -16.47 5.22
CA LEU A 14 -9.11 -15.47 4.58
C LEU A 14 -8.72 -14.05 5.04
N ASN A 15 -8.57 -13.85 6.35
CA ASN A 15 -8.19 -12.57 6.92
C ASN A 15 -6.82 -12.10 6.40
N SER A 16 -5.86 -13.02 6.29
CA SER A 16 -4.53 -12.70 5.75
C SER A 16 -4.59 -12.28 4.28
N LYS A 17 -5.41 -12.95 3.46
CA LYS A 17 -5.62 -12.59 2.05
C LYS A 17 -6.31 -11.23 1.89
N ILE A 18 -7.31 -10.95 2.72
CA ILE A 18 -7.99 -9.65 2.70
C ILE A 18 -7.00 -8.55 3.08
N ALA A 19 -6.25 -8.72 4.17
CA ALA A 19 -5.23 -7.76 4.59
C ALA A 19 -4.19 -7.50 3.48
N ALA A 20 -3.67 -8.56 2.84
CA ALA A 20 -2.72 -8.41 1.73
C ALA A 20 -3.31 -7.64 0.55
N LYS A 21 -4.58 -7.91 0.17
CA LYS A 21 -5.27 -7.16 -0.89
C LYS A 21 -5.49 -5.70 -0.51
N THR A 22 -5.90 -5.43 0.73
CA THR A 22 -6.09 -4.06 1.23
C THR A 22 -4.80 -3.25 1.14
N VAL A 23 -3.67 -3.82 1.57
CA VAL A 23 -2.36 -3.15 1.47
C VAL A 23 -1.99 -2.87 0.01
N HIS A 24 -2.11 -3.85 -0.88
CA HIS A 24 -1.76 -3.65 -2.30
C HIS A 24 -2.67 -2.64 -2.99
N TYR A 25 -3.99 -2.69 -2.75
CA TYR A 25 -4.91 -1.70 -3.33
C TYR A 25 -4.64 -0.29 -2.77
N GLY A 26 -4.32 -0.18 -1.47
CA GLY A 26 -3.88 1.09 -0.89
C GLY A 26 -2.60 1.62 -1.55
N MET A 27 -1.63 0.74 -1.81
CA MET A 27 -0.39 1.11 -2.50
C MET A 27 -0.67 1.55 -3.94
N TYR A 28 -1.49 0.83 -4.70
CA TYR A 28 -1.84 1.23 -6.08
C TYR A 28 -2.58 2.57 -6.10
N PHE A 29 -3.49 2.79 -5.16
CA PHE A 29 -4.20 4.05 -5.04
C PHE A 29 -3.24 5.21 -4.76
N THR A 30 -2.38 5.09 -3.75
CA THR A 30 -1.44 6.16 -3.37
C THR A 30 -0.35 6.40 -4.43
N LEU A 31 0.19 5.34 -5.04
CA LEU A 31 1.15 5.45 -6.13
C LEU A 31 0.58 6.14 -7.37
N ALA A 32 -0.73 6.02 -7.62
CA ALA A 32 -1.41 6.79 -8.67
C ALA A 32 -1.74 8.22 -8.20
N ALA A 33 -2.22 8.39 -6.96
CA ALA A 33 -2.65 9.68 -6.42
C ALA A 33 -1.50 10.69 -6.35
N ILE A 34 -0.29 10.27 -5.95
CA ILE A 34 0.88 11.15 -5.81
C ILE A 34 1.24 11.86 -7.12
N PRO A 35 1.56 11.18 -8.25
CA PRO A 35 1.91 11.86 -9.49
C PRO A 35 0.74 12.68 -10.04
N LEU A 36 -0.51 12.20 -9.91
CA LEU A 36 -1.69 12.94 -10.38
C LEU A 36 -1.89 14.25 -9.61
N SER A 37 -1.79 14.21 -8.28
CA SER A 37 -1.89 15.42 -7.46
C SER A 37 -0.67 16.33 -7.64
N GLY A 38 0.54 15.79 -7.81
CA GLY A 38 1.73 16.58 -8.11
C GLY A 38 1.63 17.32 -9.45
N MET A 39 1.14 16.65 -10.50
CA MET A 39 0.83 17.29 -11.78
C MET A 39 -0.25 18.36 -11.63
N LEU A 40 -1.29 18.12 -10.84
CA LEU A 40 -2.34 19.09 -10.58
C LEU A 40 -1.81 20.34 -9.86
N ILE A 41 -0.94 20.17 -8.85
CA ILE A 41 -0.28 21.30 -8.17
C ILE A 41 0.50 22.13 -9.20
N GLY A 42 1.33 21.48 -10.03
CA GLY A 42 2.08 22.17 -11.08
C GLY A 42 1.18 22.92 -12.08
N LEU A 43 0.05 22.33 -12.47
CA LEU A 43 -0.93 22.97 -13.34
C LEU A 43 -1.57 24.21 -12.69
N LEU A 44 -1.96 24.11 -11.41
CA LEU A 44 -2.56 25.22 -10.66
C LEU A 44 -1.58 26.39 -10.53
N PHE A 45 -0.31 26.11 -10.23
CA PHE A 45 0.75 27.12 -10.21
C PHE A 45 0.94 27.78 -11.58
N TRP A 46 0.91 27.00 -12.67
CA TRP A 46 1.09 27.51 -14.03
C TRP A 46 -0.01 28.50 -14.45
N ILE A 47 -1.25 28.27 -14.05
CA ILE A 47 -2.38 29.17 -14.35
C ILE A 47 -2.47 30.36 -13.38
N GLY A 48 -1.51 30.52 -12.47
CA GLY A 48 -1.42 31.65 -11.55
C GLY A 48 -2.19 31.49 -10.24
N LEU A 49 -2.76 30.31 -9.95
CA LEU A 49 -3.35 30.00 -8.66
C LEU A 49 -2.24 29.53 -7.71
N GLN A 50 -1.67 30.48 -6.96
CA GLN A 50 -0.52 30.23 -6.08
C GLN A 50 -0.91 30.11 -4.60
N ASP A 51 -2.07 30.67 -4.22
CA ASP A 51 -2.54 30.71 -2.83
C ASP A 51 -4.05 30.49 -2.73
N GLY A 52 -4.50 30.07 -1.54
CA GLY A 52 -5.91 29.91 -1.19
C GLY A 52 -6.35 28.45 -1.03
N LEU A 53 -7.61 28.28 -0.62
CA LEU A 53 -8.16 26.99 -0.17
C LEU A 53 -8.01 25.87 -1.20
N ILE A 54 -8.09 26.19 -2.50
CA ILE A 54 -7.99 25.19 -3.56
C ILE A 54 -6.57 24.58 -3.57
N ILE A 55 -5.53 25.42 -3.64
CA ILE A 55 -4.17 24.90 -3.73
C ILE A 55 -3.72 24.24 -2.43
N GLU A 56 -4.07 24.82 -1.29
CA GLU A 56 -3.81 24.23 0.03
C GLU A 56 -4.43 22.84 0.15
N SER A 57 -5.67 22.65 -0.32
CA SER A 57 -6.33 21.35 -0.29
C SER A 57 -5.62 20.31 -1.16
N VAL A 58 -5.17 20.69 -2.36
CA VAL A 58 -4.50 19.78 -3.28
C VAL A 58 -3.10 19.41 -2.76
N VAL A 59 -2.36 20.38 -2.22
CA VAL A 59 -1.06 20.15 -1.57
C VAL A 59 -1.23 19.22 -0.37
N THR A 60 -2.21 19.49 0.50
CA THR A 60 -2.50 18.63 1.66
C THR A 60 -2.84 17.20 1.24
N LEU A 61 -3.66 17.02 0.19
CA LEU A 61 -3.97 15.69 -0.35
C LEU A 61 -2.73 14.98 -0.89
N HIS A 62 -1.82 15.70 -1.54
CA HIS A 62 -0.56 15.16 -2.03
C HIS A 62 0.34 14.70 -0.88
N GLU A 63 0.51 15.54 0.15
CA GLU A 63 1.31 15.24 1.34
C GLU A 63 0.78 14.02 2.10
N ILE A 64 -0.53 13.97 2.36
CA ILE A 64 -1.16 12.82 3.02
C ILE A 64 -0.99 11.55 2.18
N SER A 65 -1.02 11.66 0.84
CA SER A 65 -0.78 10.52 -0.05
C SER A 65 0.65 9.99 0.07
N ILE A 66 1.64 10.89 0.22
CA ILE A 66 3.04 10.55 0.46
C ILE A 66 3.22 9.85 1.81
N ASP A 67 2.65 10.41 2.88
CA ASP A 67 2.73 9.81 4.21
C ASP A 67 2.10 8.41 4.24
N LEU A 68 0.94 8.27 3.58
CA LEU A 68 0.23 7.00 3.51
C LEU A 68 1.03 5.95 2.72
N ILE A 69 1.65 6.29 1.59
CA ILE A 69 2.46 5.31 0.85
C ILE A 69 3.68 4.88 1.65
N TYR A 70 4.32 5.77 2.43
CA TYR A 70 5.46 5.39 3.28
C TYR A 70 5.05 4.37 4.34
N ILE A 71 3.92 4.58 5.00
CA ILE A 71 3.38 3.63 5.98
C ILE A 71 3.04 2.29 5.30
N LEU A 72 2.38 2.31 4.14
CA LEU A 72 1.99 1.10 3.41
C LEU A 72 3.20 0.29 2.91
N ILE A 73 4.23 0.95 2.37
CA ILE A 73 5.48 0.32 1.98
C ILE A 73 6.16 -0.31 3.20
N GLY A 74 6.22 0.40 4.33
CA GLY A 74 6.80 -0.12 5.57
C GLY A 74 6.11 -1.39 6.05
N ILE A 75 4.77 -1.40 6.05
CA ILE A 75 3.97 -2.58 6.38
C ILE A 75 4.21 -3.71 5.37
N HIS A 76 4.24 -3.39 4.08
CA HIS A 76 4.47 -4.37 3.01
C HIS A 76 5.83 -5.07 3.14
N ILE A 77 6.91 -4.30 3.34
CA ILE A 77 8.26 -4.84 3.53
C ILE A 77 8.32 -5.68 4.80
N SER A 78 7.75 -5.19 5.90
CA SER A 78 7.72 -5.91 7.18
C SER A 78 7.01 -7.26 7.04
N ALA A 79 5.87 -7.29 6.33
CA ALA A 79 5.15 -8.52 6.04
C ALA A 79 5.96 -9.47 5.13
N ALA A 80 6.62 -8.94 4.09
CA ALA A 80 7.46 -9.74 3.21
C ALA A 80 8.63 -10.40 3.96
N LEU A 81 9.29 -9.67 4.87
CA LEU A 81 10.35 -10.21 5.72
C LEU A 81 9.82 -11.27 6.68
N PHE A 82 8.65 -11.04 7.28
CA PHE A 82 8.00 -12.03 8.15
C PHE A 82 7.68 -13.34 7.42
N HIS A 83 7.15 -13.25 6.20
CA HIS A 83 6.88 -14.41 5.36
C HIS A 83 8.17 -15.13 4.90
N ARG A 84 9.24 -14.39 4.61
CA ARG A 84 10.56 -14.97 4.32
C ARG A 84 11.09 -15.81 5.48
N ILE A 85 10.95 -15.34 6.73
CA ILE A 85 11.35 -16.10 7.92
C ILE A 85 10.49 -17.36 8.08
N LYS A 86 9.19 -17.27 7.74
CA LYS A 86 8.27 -18.42 7.77
C LYS A 86 8.50 -19.46 6.68
N ARG A 87 9.21 -19.12 5.61
CA ARG A 87 9.48 -20.00 4.46
C ARG A 87 8.21 -20.57 3.84
N ASP A 88 7.17 -19.76 3.70
CA ASP A 88 5.86 -20.18 3.20
C ASP A 88 5.65 -19.94 1.69
N GLY A 89 6.71 -19.60 0.95
CA GLY A 89 6.69 -19.47 -0.51
C GLY A 89 6.32 -18.07 -1.00
N VAL A 90 5.83 -17.20 -0.12
CA VAL A 90 5.37 -15.85 -0.49
C VAL A 90 6.53 -14.99 -0.96
N TRP A 91 7.67 -15.02 -0.27
CA TRP A 91 8.86 -14.26 -0.69
C TRP A 91 9.41 -14.77 -2.02
N SER A 92 9.57 -16.08 -2.17
CA SER A 92 10.10 -16.68 -3.41
C SER A 92 9.21 -16.45 -4.63
N SER A 93 7.93 -16.13 -4.43
CA SER A 93 7.02 -15.74 -5.52
C SER A 93 7.30 -14.33 -6.07
N MET A 94 7.95 -13.47 -5.29
CA MET A 94 8.20 -12.07 -5.63
C MET A 94 9.61 -11.81 -6.16
N VAL A 95 10.57 -12.70 -5.88
CA VAL A 95 11.97 -12.52 -6.29
C VAL A 95 12.48 -13.67 -7.18
N PRO A 96 13.20 -13.37 -8.27
CA PRO A 96 13.68 -14.40 -9.18
C PRO A 96 14.89 -15.20 -8.66
N PHE A 97 15.77 -14.58 -7.87
CA PHE A 97 17.07 -15.17 -7.51
C PHE A 97 17.21 -15.52 -6.03
N LEU A 98 16.87 -14.59 -5.12
CA LEU A 98 17.12 -14.74 -3.68
C LEU A 98 15.93 -15.39 -2.96
N LYS A 99 15.64 -16.64 -3.30
CA LYS A 99 14.55 -17.41 -2.66
C LYS A 99 14.85 -17.68 -1.17
N GLU A 100 13.79 -18.01 -0.42
CA GLU A 100 13.80 -18.21 1.04
C GLU A 100 14.44 -19.51 1.53
#